data_AF-A0A256YLC4-F1
#
_entry.id   AF-A0A256YLC4-F1
#
_cell.length_a   1.000
_cell.length_b   1.000
_cell.length_c   1.000
_cell.angle_alpha   90.00
_cell.angle_beta   90.00
_cell.angle_gamma   90.00
#
_symmetry.space_group_name_H-M   'P 1'
#
loop_
_entity.id
_entity.type
_entity.pdbx_description
1 polymer ?
#
loop_
_entity_poly.entity_id
_entity_poly.type
_entity_poly.pdbx_seq_one_letter_code
_entity_poly.pdbx_strand_id
1 'polypeptide(L)'
;MKTNKMRINKRSKKAVTFAIGIILVAIAVTIFAFYAALTTSSHRKNDIETPLFLLNVQNEAKEAMFYTQESAKYASQQTLFELLKGVPTKGNCKFFNSVIIWNNNCQPDISKIKNKFLQTFEARFYSYLGKYKSTFPSPDKQTPELYSKVINQDKDYTFNINKNKLEINKKNILSYIFPQGMANPSITGTYEVDPSFALELPFGLNEIIDIYKASKNAVKDCKSAKEVEKCVKDELDKLKSENFDFGLAEKSNYLIFKATTKKRLFFDSVYGRASFSYAFSLA
;
A
#
# COMPACT_ATOMS: atom_id res chain seq x y z
N MET A 1 82.22 33.26 68.67
CA MET A 1 81.95 31.92 68.09
C MET A 1 80.95 32.10 66.95
N LYS A 2 81.28 31.61 65.75
CA LYS A 2 80.71 32.04 64.44
C LYS A 2 79.22 31.69 64.28
N THR A 3 78.41 32.70 63.94
CA THR A 3 77.06 32.53 63.38
C THR A 3 77.15 32.12 61.91
N ASN A 4 76.63 30.93 61.60
CA ASN A 4 76.58 30.38 60.25
C ASN A 4 75.48 31.10 59.44
N LYS A 5 75.85 32.10 58.64
CA LYS A 5 74.94 32.71 57.66
C LYS A 5 74.70 31.72 56.52
N MET A 6 73.52 31.12 56.48
CA MET A 6 72.99 30.43 55.31
C MET A 6 73.09 31.34 54.07
N ARG A 7 73.96 30.97 53.12
CA ARG A 7 73.94 31.54 51.76
C ARG A 7 72.74 30.96 51.02
N ILE A 8 71.63 31.69 51.02
CA ILE A 8 70.54 31.44 50.06
C ILE A 8 71.07 31.82 48.68
N ASN A 9 71.25 30.80 47.84
CA ASN A 9 71.81 30.89 46.51
C ASN A 9 70.92 31.81 45.65
N LYS A 10 71.43 32.99 45.26
CA LYS A 10 70.71 34.02 44.49
C LYS A 10 70.64 33.66 43.00
N ARG A 11 70.39 32.39 42.70
CA ARG A 11 70.43 31.77 41.36
C ARG A 11 69.20 30.89 41.15
N SER A 12 68.01 31.50 41.03
CA SER A 12 66.84 30.79 40.46
C SER A 12 65.63 31.65 40.09
N LYS A 13 65.54 32.95 40.45
CA LYS A 13 64.34 33.75 40.13
C LYS A 13 64.00 33.76 38.63
N LYS A 14 64.99 33.93 37.75
CA LYS A 14 64.80 33.88 36.28
C LYS A 14 64.41 32.49 35.75
N ALA A 15 64.91 31.42 36.39
CA ALA A 15 64.56 30.05 36.03
C ALA A 15 63.13 29.70 36.47
N VAL A 16 62.68 30.23 37.61
CA VAL A 16 61.31 30.08 38.11
C VAL A 16 60.32 30.85 37.22
N THR A 17 60.61 32.09 36.79
CA THR A 17 59.73 32.79 35.83
C THR A 17 59.68 32.12 34.46
N PHE A 18 60.81 31.56 34.00
CA PHE A 18 60.84 30.78 32.75
C PHE A 18 60.02 29.48 32.86
N ALA A 19 60.13 28.76 33.98
CA ALA A 19 59.36 27.55 34.24
C ALA A 19 57.85 27.84 34.33
N ILE A 20 57.44 28.92 35.00
CA ILE A 20 56.04 29.36 35.06
C ILE A 20 55.52 29.71 33.66
N GLY A 21 56.34 30.39 32.85
CA GLY A 21 56.01 30.71 31.45
C GLY A 21 55.75 29.46 30.60
N ILE A 22 56.61 28.45 30.71
CA ILE A 22 56.44 27.17 29.99
C ILE A 22 55.17 26.45 30.44
N ILE A 23 54.88 26.43 31.73
CA ILE A 23 53.66 25.78 32.26
C ILE A 23 52.41 26.48 31.74
N LEU A 24 52.38 27.81 31.71
CA LEU A 24 51.24 28.56 31.18
C LEU A 24 51.05 28.32 29.67
N VAL A 25 52.13 28.24 28.90
CA VAL A 25 52.07 27.89 27.48
C VAL A 25 51.57 26.45 27.29
N ALA A 26 52.03 25.50 28.10
CA ALA A 26 51.57 24.12 28.04
C ALA A 26 50.07 24.00 28.38
N ILE A 27 49.58 24.74 29.38
CA ILE A 27 48.16 24.78 29.72
C ILE A 27 47.35 25.38 28.56
N ALA A 28 47.81 26.49 27.98
CA ALA A 28 47.14 27.14 26.85
C ALA A 28 47.08 26.23 25.61
N VAL A 29 48.17 25.52 25.29
CA VAL A 29 48.23 24.53 24.20
C VAL A 29 47.32 23.35 24.48
N THR A 30 47.24 22.88 25.73
CA THR A 30 46.37 21.76 26.10
C THR A 30 44.90 22.14 25.98
N ILE A 31 44.51 23.32 26.45
CA ILE A 31 43.15 23.85 26.31
C ILE A 31 42.81 24.06 24.84
N PHE A 32 43.72 24.63 24.05
CA PHE A 32 43.51 24.83 22.62
C PHE A 32 43.41 23.51 21.86
N ALA A 33 44.24 22.51 22.18
CA ALA A 33 44.17 21.17 21.59
C ALA A 33 42.87 20.45 21.97
N PHE A 34 42.41 20.60 23.21
CA PHE A 34 41.15 20.01 23.67
C PHE A 34 39.93 20.70 23.03
N TYR A 35 39.96 22.04 22.93
CA TYR A 35 38.94 22.82 22.24
C TYR A 35 38.93 22.50 20.75
N ALA A 36 40.10 22.47 20.11
CA ALA A 36 40.26 22.07 18.72
C ALA A 36 39.72 20.65 18.51
N ALA A 37 40.06 19.67 19.36
CA ALA A 37 39.54 18.30 19.28
C ALA A 37 38.01 18.22 19.45
N LEU A 38 37.42 19.03 20.34
CA LEU A 38 35.96 19.14 20.51
C LEU A 38 35.28 19.82 19.32
N THR A 39 35.91 20.81 18.69
CA THR A 39 35.35 21.51 17.52
C THR A 39 35.63 20.80 16.19
N THR A 40 36.69 19.98 16.12
CA THR A 40 37.08 19.20 14.93
C THR A 40 36.52 17.77 14.94
N SER A 41 35.78 17.37 15.99
CA SER A 41 35.08 16.07 16.01
C SER A 41 33.84 16.08 15.12
N SER A 42 34.05 16.25 13.81
CA SER A 42 33.08 15.95 12.76
C SER A 42 32.52 14.53 12.90
N HIS A 43 33.29 13.59 13.47
CA HIS A 43 32.86 12.22 13.73
C HIS A 43 31.62 12.09 14.63
N ARG A 44 31.40 12.96 15.65
CA ARG A 44 30.23 12.80 16.54
C ARG A 44 28.89 13.25 15.95
N LYS A 45 28.87 14.23 15.05
CA LYS A 45 27.62 14.62 14.35
C LYS A 45 27.18 13.49 13.41
N ASN A 46 28.14 12.91 12.72
CA ASN A 46 27.96 11.85 11.74
C ASN A 46 27.44 10.54 12.35
N ASP A 47 27.87 10.19 13.57
CA ASP A 47 27.45 8.98 14.29
C ASP A 47 25.99 9.03 14.79
N ILE A 48 25.40 10.22 14.97
CA ILE A 48 24.02 10.41 15.45
C ILE A 48 23.04 10.65 14.30
N GLU A 49 23.47 11.35 13.25
CA GLU A 49 22.61 11.71 12.11
C GLU A 49 22.27 10.49 11.23
N THR A 50 23.20 9.54 11.05
CA THR A 50 22.99 8.37 10.19
C THR A 50 21.90 7.42 10.71
N PRO A 51 21.87 7.02 12.01
CA PRO A 51 20.79 6.19 12.54
C PRO A 51 19.42 6.89 12.53
N LEU A 52 19.36 8.19 12.82
CA LEU A 52 18.11 8.96 12.78
C LEU A 52 17.55 9.06 11.35
N PHE A 53 18.43 9.26 10.37
CA PHE A 53 18.05 9.22 8.96
C PHE A 53 17.49 7.85 8.55
N LEU A 54 18.18 6.76 8.92
CA LEU A 54 17.70 5.39 8.66
C LEU A 54 16.32 5.14 9.27
N LEU A 55 16.09 5.58 10.52
CA LEU A 55 14.80 5.45 11.19
C LEU A 55 13.69 6.22 10.45
N ASN A 56 13.99 7.44 9.97
CA ASN A 56 13.02 8.23 9.22
C ASN A 56 12.66 7.59 7.87
N VAL A 57 13.65 7.12 7.11
CA VAL A 57 13.42 6.42 5.83
C VAL A 57 12.63 5.13 6.04
N GLN A 58 12.94 4.36 7.09
CA GLN A 58 12.18 3.16 7.43
C GLN A 58 10.73 3.48 7.80
N ASN A 59 10.49 4.56 8.55
CA ASN A 59 9.14 4.98 8.89
C ASN A 59 8.35 5.43 7.65
N GLU A 60 8.94 6.25 6.79
CA GLU A 60 8.30 6.70 5.55
C GLU A 60 7.96 5.51 4.64
N ALA A 61 8.86 4.56 4.47
CA ALA A 61 8.60 3.36 3.69
C ALA A 61 7.46 2.51 4.28
N LYS A 62 7.41 2.35 5.61
CA LYS A 62 6.32 1.62 6.29
C LYS A 62 4.98 2.31 6.10
N GLU A 63 4.92 3.63 6.25
CA GLU A 63 3.71 4.41 6.03
C GLU A 63 3.24 4.28 4.57
N ALA A 64 4.16 4.44 3.62
CA ALA A 64 3.86 4.26 2.19
C ALA A 64 3.28 2.86 1.91
N MET A 65 3.87 1.80 2.45
CA MET A 65 3.37 0.44 2.31
C MET A 65 1.98 0.28 2.94
N PHE A 66 1.77 0.77 4.16
CA PHE A 66 0.49 0.71 4.85
C PHE A 66 -0.63 1.36 4.02
N TYR A 67 -0.40 2.59 3.54
CA TYR A 67 -1.40 3.30 2.74
C TYR A 67 -1.64 2.64 1.39
N THR A 68 -0.60 2.09 0.75
CA THR A 68 -0.76 1.33 -0.50
C THR A 68 -1.63 0.10 -0.29
N GLN A 69 -1.39 -0.65 0.79
CA GLN A 69 -2.14 -1.84 1.14
C GLN A 69 -3.61 -1.53 1.46
N GLU A 70 -3.88 -0.52 2.31
CA GLU A 70 -5.25 -0.14 2.63
C GLU A 70 -5.98 0.45 1.41
N SER A 71 -5.30 1.23 0.57
CA SER A 71 -5.87 1.72 -0.70
C SER A 71 -6.27 0.57 -1.62
N ALA A 72 -5.41 -0.44 -1.78
CA ALA A 72 -5.71 -1.64 -2.56
C ALA A 72 -6.89 -2.42 -1.96
N LYS A 73 -6.94 -2.56 -0.64
CA LYS A 73 -8.04 -3.23 0.05
C LYS A 73 -9.37 -2.51 -0.19
N TYR A 74 -9.43 -1.20 0.01
CA TYR A 74 -10.64 -0.42 -0.28
C TYR A 74 -11.02 -0.45 -1.76
N ALA A 75 -10.05 -0.29 -2.66
CA ALA A 75 -10.29 -0.35 -4.11
C ALA A 75 -10.85 -1.71 -4.52
N SER A 76 -10.31 -2.81 -3.97
CA SER A 76 -10.79 -4.15 -4.30
C SER A 76 -12.22 -4.40 -3.83
N GLN A 77 -12.58 -4.00 -2.60
CA GLN A 77 -13.93 -4.20 -2.06
C GLN A 77 -14.96 -3.35 -2.78
N GLN A 78 -14.65 -2.07 -3.07
CA GLN A 78 -15.49 -1.21 -3.89
C GLN A 78 -15.68 -1.79 -5.30
N THR A 79 -14.61 -2.28 -5.91
CA THR A 79 -14.65 -2.86 -7.27
C THR A 79 -15.48 -4.13 -7.31
N LEU A 80 -15.35 -5.01 -6.31
CA LEU A 80 -16.20 -6.19 -6.19
C LEU A 80 -17.67 -5.80 -6.07
N PHE A 81 -17.99 -4.81 -5.23
CA PHE A 81 -19.36 -4.30 -5.10
C PHE A 81 -19.92 -3.74 -6.42
N GLU A 82 -19.15 -2.95 -7.15
CA GLU A 82 -19.56 -2.41 -8.46
C GLU A 82 -19.77 -3.52 -9.49
N LEU A 83 -18.92 -4.55 -9.49
CA LEU A 83 -19.06 -5.70 -10.37
C LEU A 83 -20.34 -6.51 -10.05
N LEU A 84 -20.71 -6.61 -8.77
CA LEU A 84 -21.98 -7.23 -8.36
C LEU A 84 -23.17 -6.36 -8.77
N LYS A 85 -23.08 -5.03 -8.66
CA LYS A 85 -24.15 -4.12 -9.13
C LYS A 85 -24.37 -4.19 -10.64
N GLY A 86 -23.33 -4.44 -11.43
CA GLY A 86 -23.40 -4.44 -12.89
C GLY A 86 -22.40 -5.37 -13.55
N VAL A 87 -22.85 -6.59 -13.87
CA VAL A 87 -22.07 -7.52 -14.68
C VAL A 87 -22.01 -7.05 -16.14
N PRO A 88 -20.87 -7.20 -16.84
CA PRO A 88 -20.83 -7.06 -18.29
C PRO A 88 -21.85 -7.98 -18.96
N THR A 89 -22.60 -7.47 -19.92
CA THR A 89 -23.63 -8.23 -20.65
C THR A 89 -23.33 -8.34 -22.14
N LYS A 90 -23.85 -9.39 -22.77
CA LYS A 90 -23.86 -9.60 -24.22
C LYS A 90 -25.30 -9.53 -24.73
N GLY A 91 -25.51 -8.74 -25.79
CA GLY A 91 -26.81 -8.56 -26.44
C GLY A 91 -27.66 -7.42 -25.87
N ASN A 92 -28.92 -7.35 -26.29
CA ASN A 92 -29.84 -6.27 -25.93
C ASN A 92 -30.60 -6.63 -24.64
N CYS A 93 -30.10 -6.15 -23.52
CA CYS A 93 -30.65 -6.40 -22.20
C CYS A 93 -31.79 -5.46 -21.83
N LYS A 94 -32.89 -6.04 -21.33
CA LYS A 94 -34.01 -5.31 -20.72
C LYS A 94 -33.87 -5.35 -19.20
N PHE A 95 -34.56 -4.43 -18.54
CA PHE A 95 -34.53 -4.30 -17.09
C PHE A 95 -35.95 -4.33 -16.50
N PHE A 96 -36.10 -4.93 -15.32
CA PHE A 96 -37.30 -4.90 -14.51
C PHE A 96 -36.93 -4.36 -13.12
N ASN A 97 -37.46 -3.19 -12.71
CA ASN A 97 -37.09 -2.55 -11.44
C ASN A 97 -35.56 -2.47 -11.20
N SER A 98 -34.81 -2.05 -12.23
CA SER A 98 -33.32 -1.99 -12.22
C SER A 98 -32.59 -3.33 -12.17
N VAL A 99 -33.31 -4.45 -12.26
CA VAL A 99 -32.76 -5.81 -12.31
C VAL A 99 -32.67 -6.25 -13.78
N ILE A 100 -31.52 -6.79 -14.19
CA ILE A 100 -31.32 -7.27 -15.58
C ILE A 100 -32.21 -8.50 -15.81
N ILE A 101 -32.93 -8.52 -16.93
CA ILE A 101 -33.72 -9.67 -17.36
C ILE A 101 -32.86 -10.55 -18.25
N TRP A 102 -32.54 -11.76 -17.78
CA TRP A 102 -31.80 -12.75 -18.56
C TRP A 102 -32.71 -13.60 -19.41
N ASN A 103 -32.30 -13.78 -20.66
CA ASN A 103 -32.97 -14.58 -21.68
C ASN A 103 -31.96 -14.97 -22.77
N ASN A 104 -32.44 -15.57 -23.86
CA ASN A 104 -31.57 -15.97 -24.98
C ASN A 104 -30.84 -14.79 -25.66
N ASN A 105 -31.40 -13.57 -25.58
CA ASN A 105 -30.86 -12.35 -26.21
C ASN A 105 -30.05 -11.46 -25.24
N CYS A 106 -30.09 -11.73 -23.94
CA CYS A 106 -29.37 -11.01 -22.90
C CYS A 106 -28.76 -11.99 -21.91
N GLN A 107 -27.43 -12.10 -21.95
CA GLN A 107 -26.66 -13.02 -21.12
C GLN A 107 -25.45 -12.32 -20.50
N PRO A 108 -24.93 -12.78 -19.36
CA PRO A 108 -23.67 -12.28 -18.82
C PRO A 108 -22.51 -12.55 -19.79
N ASP A 109 -21.66 -11.54 -20.01
CA ASP A 109 -20.43 -11.63 -20.79
C ASP A 109 -19.26 -12.01 -19.87
N ILE A 110 -19.17 -13.30 -19.57
CA ILE A 110 -18.19 -13.90 -18.66
C ILE A 110 -16.74 -13.53 -19.03
N SER A 111 -16.45 -13.41 -20.33
CA SER A 111 -15.11 -13.12 -20.86
C SER A 111 -14.59 -11.74 -20.42
N LYS A 112 -15.50 -10.80 -20.14
CA LYS A 112 -15.14 -9.42 -19.77
C LYS A 112 -15.06 -9.18 -18.27
N ILE A 113 -15.51 -10.13 -17.43
CA ILE A 113 -15.58 -9.93 -15.98
C ILE A 113 -14.19 -9.62 -15.39
N LYS A 114 -13.17 -10.43 -15.70
CA LYS A 114 -11.80 -10.21 -15.20
C LYS A 114 -11.24 -8.86 -15.65
N ASN A 115 -11.37 -8.53 -16.93
CA ASN A 115 -10.86 -7.27 -17.47
C ASN A 115 -11.58 -6.06 -16.88
N LYS A 116 -12.92 -6.14 -16.72
CA LYS A 116 -13.71 -5.08 -16.09
C LYS A 116 -13.32 -4.89 -14.63
N PHE A 117 -13.10 -5.98 -13.90
CA PHE A 117 -12.58 -5.92 -12.53
C PHE A 117 -11.23 -5.20 -12.48
N LEU A 118 -10.23 -5.65 -13.26
CA LEU A 118 -8.89 -5.06 -13.23
C LEU A 118 -8.88 -3.58 -13.64
N GLN A 119 -9.63 -3.20 -14.67
CA GLN A 119 -9.74 -1.80 -15.09
C GLN A 119 -10.38 -0.91 -14.02
N THR A 120 -11.45 -1.40 -13.39
CA THR A 120 -12.16 -0.64 -12.34
C THR A 120 -11.31 -0.56 -11.08
N PHE A 121 -10.64 -1.67 -10.72
CA PHE A 121 -9.70 -1.73 -9.61
C PHE A 121 -8.55 -0.75 -9.81
N GLU A 122 -7.90 -0.75 -10.98
CA GLU A 122 -6.80 0.17 -11.28
C GLU A 122 -7.24 1.62 -11.07
N ALA A 123 -8.37 2.02 -11.65
CA ALA A 123 -8.89 3.37 -11.53
C ALA A 123 -9.17 3.75 -10.07
N ARG A 124 -9.80 2.84 -9.30
CA ARG A 124 -10.10 3.07 -7.88
C ARG A 124 -8.84 3.11 -7.02
N PHE A 125 -7.90 2.18 -7.25
CA PHE A 125 -6.64 2.11 -6.55
C PHE A 125 -5.89 3.43 -6.66
N TYR A 126 -5.66 3.94 -7.88
CA TYR A 126 -5.00 5.24 -8.05
C TYR A 126 -5.82 6.43 -7.53
N SER A 127 -7.14 6.33 -7.46
CA SER A 127 -7.98 7.37 -6.83
C SER A 127 -7.85 7.40 -5.30
N TYR A 128 -7.63 6.24 -4.68
CA TYR A 128 -7.45 6.09 -3.22
C TYR A 128 -6.01 6.21 -2.78
N LEU A 129 -5.07 5.97 -3.70
CA LEU A 129 -3.65 6.20 -3.52
C LEU A 129 -3.43 7.72 -3.33
N GLY A 130 -3.54 8.13 -2.07
CA GLY A 130 -3.48 9.51 -1.66
C GLY A 130 -2.13 10.16 -1.99
N LYS A 131 -2.13 11.50 -1.99
CA LYS A 131 -0.89 12.30 -2.01
C LYS A 131 -0.40 12.42 -0.58
N TYR A 132 0.58 11.62 -0.18
CA TYR A 132 1.24 11.80 1.12
C TYR A 132 2.45 12.71 0.93
N LYS A 133 2.54 13.75 1.76
CA LYS A 133 3.71 14.63 1.76
C LYS A 133 4.85 13.87 2.40
N SER A 134 5.91 13.62 1.64
CA SER A 134 7.19 13.24 2.24
C SER A 134 7.63 14.35 3.20
N THR A 135 8.23 13.97 4.32
CA THR A 135 8.87 14.90 5.26
C THR A 135 10.14 15.55 4.68
N PHE A 136 10.64 15.07 3.54
CA PHE A 136 11.81 15.64 2.90
C PHE A 136 11.43 16.55 1.72
N PRO A 137 12.03 17.75 1.61
CA PRO A 137 11.73 18.68 0.53
C PRO A 137 12.16 18.13 -0.83
N SER A 138 11.40 18.51 -1.87
CA SER A 138 11.69 18.27 -3.29
C SER A 138 13.12 18.69 -3.63
N PRO A 139 13.81 17.99 -4.57
CA PRO A 139 15.14 18.38 -4.96
C PRO A 139 15.11 19.76 -5.63
N ASP A 140 15.75 20.74 -5.00
CA ASP A 140 16.25 21.90 -5.72
C ASP A 140 17.41 21.43 -6.63
N LYS A 141 17.68 22.16 -7.71
CA LYS A 141 18.56 21.79 -8.84
C LYS A 141 20.01 21.35 -8.52
N GLN A 142 20.42 21.31 -7.26
CA GLN A 142 21.73 20.85 -6.78
C GLN A 142 21.66 19.65 -5.83
N THR A 143 20.49 19.29 -5.35
CA THR A 143 20.24 18.02 -4.66
C THR A 143 19.94 16.97 -5.73
N PRO A 144 20.63 15.82 -5.74
CA PRO A 144 20.22 14.71 -6.61
C PRO A 144 18.77 14.37 -6.27
N GLU A 145 18.05 13.74 -7.20
CA GLU A 145 16.58 13.50 -7.20
C GLU A 145 16.03 12.66 -6.01
N LEU A 146 16.53 12.86 -4.79
CA LEU A 146 16.80 11.79 -3.85
C LEU A 146 15.83 11.66 -2.69
N TYR A 147 14.86 12.56 -2.51
CA TYR A 147 14.17 12.59 -1.22
C TYR A 147 12.66 12.69 -1.22
N SER A 148 11.98 12.89 -2.35
CA SER A 148 10.52 12.80 -2.33
C SER A 148 9.94 12.61 -3.72
N LYS A 149 9.94 11.38 -4.19
CA LYS A 149 8.77 10.90 -4.91
C LYS A 149 8.24 9.82 -3.98
N VAL A 150 7.38 10.16 -3.02
CA VAL A 150 5.92 10.02 -3.18
C VAL A 150 5.64 8.84 -4.09
N ILE A 151 4.82 7.88 -3.65
CA ILE A 151 4.18 6.94 -4.56
C ILE A 151 3.53 7.79 -5.65
N ASN A 152 4.25 8.05 -6.73
CA ASN A 152 3.78 8.95 -7.75
C ASN A 152 2.55 8.26 -8.27
N GLN A 153 1.48 9.01 -8.51
CA GLN A 153 0.34 8.50 -9.26
C GLN A 153 0.72 8.11 -10.71
N ASP A 154 2.01 8.17 -11.04
CA ASP A 154 2.61 7.45 -12.15
C ASP A 154 2.12 6.01 -12.10
N LYS A 155 1.60 5.53 -13.22
CA LYS A 155 1.04 4.18 -13.33
C LYS A 155 2.14 3.11 -13.34
N ASP A 156 2.80 2.98 -12.21
CA ASP A 156 3.97 2.13 -11.99
C ASP A 156 3.61 0.78 -11.36
N TYR A 157 2.35 0.56 -10.99
CA TYR A 157 1.85 -0.74 -10.57
C TYR A 157 1.27 -1.52 -11.74
N THR A 158 1.47 -2.84 -11.68
CA THR A 158 0.79 -3.83 -12.51
C THR A 158 -0.07 -4.72 -11.61
N PHE A 159 -1.20 -5.17 -12.16
CA PHE A 159 -2.19 -5.91 -11.40
C PHE A 159 -2.51 -7.22 -12.09
N ASN A 160 -2.48 -8.31 -11.33
CA ASN A 160 -2.91 -9.61 -11.80
C ASN A 160 -3.83 -10.24 -10.77
N ILE A 161 -4.76 -11.07 -11.23
CA ILE A 161 -5.66 -11.80 -10.35
C ILE A 161 -5.64 -13.28 -10.69
N ASN A 162 -5.41 -14.07 -9.66
CA ASN A 162 -5.41 -15.51 -9.68
C ASN A 162 -6.29 -16.04 -8.55
N LYS A 163 -7.38 -16.73 -8.90
CA LYS A 163 -8.42 -17.20 -7.96
C LYS A 163 -8.98 -16.04 -7.11
N ASN A 164 -8.67 -16.03 -5.82
CA ASN A 164 -9.07 -15.02 -4.84
C ASN A 164 -7.89 -14.14 -4.39
N LYS A 165 -6.74 -14.19 -5.07
CA LYS A 165 -5.56 -13.37 -4.77
C LYS A 165 -5.36 -12.33 -5.85
N LEU A 166 -5.32 -11.07 -5.44
CA LEU A 166 -4.95 -9.93 -6.26
C LEU A 166 -3.48 -9.63 -6.01
N GLU A 167 -2.65 -9.78 -7.03
CA GLU A 167 -1.24 -9.44 -7.02
C GLU A 167 -1.08 -7.99 -7.48
N ILE A 168 -0.41 -7.19 -6.65
CA ILE A 168 -0.07 -5.80 -6.90
C ILE A 168 1.45 -5.73 -6.97
N ASN A 169 1.99 -5.56 -8.17
CA ASN A 169 3.44 -5.56 -8.39
C ASN A 169 3.88 -4.17 -8.83
N LYS A 170 4.79 -3.55 -8.07
CA LYS A 170 5.40 -2.28 -8.49
C LYS A 170 6.52 -2.59 -9.49
N LYS A 171 6.57 -1.84 -10.59
CA LYS A 171 7.58 -2.03 -11.64
C LYS A 171 9.00 -1.75 -11.15
N ASN A 172 9.15 -0.76 -10.27
CA ASN A 172 10.44 -0.32 -9.73
C ASN A 172 10.44 -0.40 -8.21
N ILE A 173 11.55 -0.86 -7.65
CA ILE A 173 11.80 -0.87 -6.21
C ILE A 173 11.95 0.58 -5.73
N LEU A 174 11.52 0.85 -4.49
CA LEU A 174 11.76 2.13 -3.84
C LEU A 174 13.20 2.15 -3.30
N SER A 175 14.09 2.89 -3.96
CA SER A 175 15.50 3.01 -3.55
C SER A 175 15.76 4.40 -2.96
N TYR A 176 16.36 4.45 -1.78
CA TYR A 176 16.80 5.65 -1.07
C TYR A 176 18.33 5.62 -0.97
N ILE A 177 19.01 6.60 -1.54
CA ILE A 177 20.49 6.66 -1.54
C ILE A 177 20.93 7.64 -0.46
N PHE A 178 21.86 7.25 0.41
CA PHE A 178 22.42 8.16 1.41
C PHE A 178 23.23 9.27 0.73
N PRO A 179 23.09 10.53 1.16
CA PRO A 179 23.86 11.62 0.59
C PRO A 179 25.33 11.47 1.00
N GLN A 180 26.24 11.60 0.03
CA GLN A 180 27.66 11.73 0.34
C GLN A 180 27.90 13.01 1.14
N GLY A 181 28.52 12.89 2.32
CA GLY A 181 28.97 14.04 3.12
C GLY A 181 28.59 14.03 4.60
N MET A 182 27.75 13.08 5.06
CA MET A 182 27.37 12.96 6.48
C MET A 182 28.27 12.01 7.30
N ALA A 183 29.35 11.48 6.72
CA ALA A 183 30.34 10.67 7.43
C ALA A 183 31.69 10.77 6.72
N ASN A 184 32.80 10.66 7.46
CA ASN A 184 34.13 10.44 6.90
C ASN A 184 34.70 9.15 7.53
N PRO A 185 34.89 8.06 6.76
CA PRO A 185 34.67 7.97 5.31
C PRO A 185 33.20 8.12 4.94
N SER A 186 32.94 8.68 3.75
CA SER A 186 31.60 8.83 3.20
C SER A 186 30.96 7.46 3.04
N ILE A 187 30.03 7.13 3.94
CA ILE A 187 29.25 5.90 3.85
C ILE A 187 28.19 6.13 2.78
N THR A 188 28.42 5.54 1.61
CA THR A 188 27.37 5.36 0.59
C THR A 188 26.64 4.06 0.88
N GLY A 189 25.33 4.09 0.77
CA GLY A 189 24.50 2.90 0.86
C GLY A 189 23.17 3.16 0.17
N THR A 190 22.39 2.10 0.05
CA THR A 190 21.06 2.17 -0.52
C THR A 190 20.12 1.44 0.41
N TYR A 191 19.00 2.07 0.75
CA TYR A 191 17.88 1.38 1.38
C TYR A 191 16.84 1.08 0.29
N GLU A 192 16.44 -0.18 0.17
CA GLU A 192 15.55 -0.63 -0.88
C GLU A 192 14.32 -1.31 -0.28
N VAL A 193 13.14 -0.96 -0.79
CA VAL A 193 11.87 -1.57 -0.39
C VAL A 193 11.09 -1.98 -1.62
N ASP A 194 10.70 -3.25 -1.68
CA ASP A 194 9.75 -3.77 -2.64
C ASP A 194 8.32 -3.65 -2.07
N PRO A 195 7.49 -2.72 -2.57
CA PRO A 195 6.12 -2.57 -2.13
C PRO A 195 5.16 -3.43 -2.97
N SER A 196 5.66 -4.49 -3.60
CA SER A 196 4.82 -5.52 -4.22
C SER A 196 4.22 -6.42 -3.15
N PHE A 197 2.92 -6.71 -3.26
CA PHE A 197 2.22 -7.56 -2.30
C PHE A 197 1.02 -8.27 -2.94
N ALA A 198 0.54 -9.29 -2.25
CA ALA A 198 -0.69 -9.99 -2.60
C ALA A 198 -1.78 -9.67 -1.57
N LEU A 199 -2.96 -9.32 -2.07
CA LEU A 199 -4.16 -9.09 -1.29
C LEU A 199 -5.12 -10.27 -1.47
N GLU A 200 -5.61 -10.82 -0.35
CA GLU A 200 -6.70 -11.80 -0.39
C GLU A 200 -8.05 -11.09 -0.53
N LEU A 201 -8.79 -11.46 -1.57
CA LEU A 201 -10.12 -10.95 -1.83
C LEU A 201 -11.17 -11.69 -0.97
N PRO A 202 -12.24 -11.00 -0.55
CA PRO A 202 -13.34 -11.59 0.21
C PRO A 202 -13.98 -12.82 -0.46
N PHE A 203 -13.97 -12.85 -1.80
CA PHE A 203 -14.37 -13.97 -2.65
C PHE A 203 -13.63 -13.88 -3.99
N GLY A 204 -13.48 -15.02 -4.67
CA GLY A 204 -12.82 -15.09 -5.97
C GLY A 204 -13.74 -14.66 -7.11
N LEU A 205 -13.16 -14.10 -8.18
CA LEU A 205 -13.95 -13.81 -9.39
C LEU A 205 -14.52 -15.08 -10.02
N ASN A 206 -13.88 -16.23 -9.82
CA ASN A 206 -14.39 -17.52 -10.30
C ASN A 206 -15.73 -17.87 -9.69
N GLU A 207 -15.95 -17.58 -8.40
CA GLU A 207 -17.22 -17.85 -7.73
C GLU A 207 -18.35 -17.00 -8.34
N ILE A 208 -18.06 -15.72 -8.64
CA ILE A 208 -18.97 -14.84 -9.36
C ILE A 208 -19.28 -15.40 -10.77
N ILE A 209 -18.24 -15.82 -11.49
CA ILE A 209 -18.34 -16.42 -12.82
C ILE A 209 -19.19 -17.69 -12.78
N ASP A 210 -19.00 -18.54 -11.78
CA ASP A 210 -19.71 -19.81 -11.65
C ASP A 210 -21.18 -19.58 -11.31
N ILE A 211 -21.49 -18.59 -10.46
CA ILE A 211 -22.88 -18.15 -10.25
C ILE A 211 -23.48 -17.72 -11.59
N TYR A 212 -22.83 -16.82 -12.34
CA TYR A 212 -23.33 -16.37 -13.64
C TYR A 212 -23.48 -17.49 -14.68
N LYS A 213 -22.62 -18.51 -14.66
CA LYS A 213 -22.74 -19.69 -15.53
C LYS A 213 -23.93 -20.55 -15.15
N ALA A 214 -24.12 -20.84 -13.86
CA ALA A 214 -25.27 -21.62 -13.38
C ALA A 214 -26.57 -20.94 -13.79
N SER A 215 -26.64 -19.62 -13.69
CA SER A 215 -27.80 -18.89 -14.15
C SER A 215 -28.02 -18.96 -15.66
N LYS A 216 -26.94 -18.88 -16.45
CA LYS A 216 -27.02 -19.06 -17.90
C LYS A 216 -27.53 -20.45 -18.28
N ASN A 217 -27.12 -21.49 -17.54
CA ASN A 217 -27.63 -22.84 -17.72
C ASN A 217 -29.11 -22.91 -17.35
N ALA A 218 -29.51 -22.30 -16.24
CA ALA A 218 -30.91 -22.21 -15.87
C ALA A 218 -31.76 -21.57 -16.98
N VAL A 219 -31.32 -20.48 -17.64
CA VAL A 219 -32.04 -19.92 -18.80
C VAL A 219 -32.22 -20.94 -19.94
N LYS A 220 -31.24 -21.81 -20.17
CA LYS A 220 -31.27 -22.78 -21.28
C LYS A 220 -32.13 -24.00 -20.99
N ASP A 221 -32.07 -24.50 -19.76
CA ASP A 221 -32.61 -25.81 -19.39
C ASP A 221 -34.08 -25.74 -18.97
N CYS A 222 -34.58 -24.57 -18.59
CA CYS A 222 -35.98 -24.43 -18.19
C CYS A 222 -36.89 -24.35 -19.44
N LYS A 223 -37.54 -25.48 -19.77
CA LYS A 223 -38.39 -25.65 -20.97
C LYS A 223 -39.73 -24.93 -20.90
N SER A 224 -40.20 -24.57 -19.71
CA SER A 224 -41.47 -23.86 -19.50
C SER A 224 -41.45 -22.97 -18.24
N ALA A 225 -42.27 -21.92 -18.25
CA ALA A 225 -42.57 -21.02 -17.13
C ALA A 225 -42.73 -21.74 -15.77
N LYS A 226 -43.44 -22.87 -15.78
CA LYS A 226 -43.85 -23.61 -14.58
C LYS A 226 -42.71 -24.41 -13.94
N GLU A 227 -41.61 -24.65 -14.66
CA GLU A 227 -40.46 -25.42 -14.16
C GLU A 227 -39.25 -24.55 -13.83
N VAL A 228 -39.31 -23.24 -14.14
CA VAL A 228 -38.18 -22.31 -13.98
C VAL A 228 -37.71 -22.24 -12.54
N GLU A 229 -38.60 -22.21 -11.55
CA GLU A 229 -38.22 -22.13 -10.15
C GLU A 229 -37.38 -23.34 -9.71
N LYS A 230 -37.85 -24.56 -10.02
CA LYS A 230 -37.14 -25.79 -9.67
C LYS A 230 -35.79 -25.90 -10.40
N CYS A 231 -35.80 -25.64 -11.70
CA CYS A 231 -34.62 -25.66 -12.56
C CYS A 231 -33.54 -24.66 -12.09
N VAL A 232 -33.93 -23.43 -11.77
CA VAL A 232 -33.02 -22.41 -11.21
C VAL A 232 -32.51 -22.83 -9.84
N LYS A 233 -33.39 -23.32 -8.95
CA LYS A 233 -33.00 -23.77 -7.60
C LYS A 233 -32.02 -24.93 -7.65
N ASP A 234 -32.28 -25.94 -8.47
CA ASP A 234 -31.41 -27.13 -8.63
C ASP A 234 -30.01 -26.74 -9.15
N GLU A 235 -29.91 -25.79 -10.09
CA GLU A 235 -28.62 -25.28 -10.56
C GLU A 235 -27.86 -24.48 -9.49
N LEU A 236 -28.57 -23.72 -8.66
CA LEU A 236 -27.96 -22.93 -7.59
C LEU A 236 -27.50 -23.77 -6.41
N ASP A 237 -28.27 -24.80 -6.03
CA ASP A 237 -27.91 -25.71 -4.95
C ASP A 237 -26.63 -26.49 -5.29
N LYS A 238 -26.34 -26.72 -6.58
CA LYS A 238 -25.07 -27.32 -7.04
C LYS A 238 -23.85 -26.45 -6.77
N LEU A 239 -23.99 -25.12 -6.70
CA LEU A 239 -22.84 -24.21 -6.56
C LEU A 239 -22.16 -24.31 -5.20
N LYS A 240 -22.86 -24.79 -4.15
CA LYS A 240 -22.34 -24.89 -2.77
C LYS A 240 -21.46 -23.69 -2.37
N SER A 241 -21.93 -22.48 -2.66
CA SER A 241 -21.13 -21.27 -2.50
C SER A 241 -20.78 -21.01 -1.03
N GLU A 242 -19.48 -20.84 -0.78
CA GLU A 242 -18.97 -20.54 0.54
C GLU A 242 -19.26 -19.08 0.91
N ASN A 243 -19.21 -18.14 -0.05
CA ASN A 243 -19.25 -16.72 0.22
C ASN A 243 -20.59 -16.03 -0.06
N PHE A 244 -21.56 -16.71 -0.67
CA PHE A 244 -22.87 -16.15 -1.01
C PHE A 244 -24.04 -16.94 -0.41
N ASP A 245 -25.06 -16.20 0.03
CA ASP A 245 -26.40 -16.70 0.30
C ASP A 245 -27.28 -16.45 -0.92
N PHE A 246 -28.05 -17.45 -1.32
CA PHE A 246 -28.95 -17.37 -2.47
C PHE A 246 -30.40 -17.24 -2.03
N GLY A 247 -31.17 -16.46 -2.79
CA GLY A 247 -32.60 -16.29 -2.60
C GLY A 247 -33.33 -16.22 -3.93
N LEU A 248 -34.55 -16.74 -3.95
CA LEU A 248 -35.47 -16.69 -5.09
C LEU A 248 -36.77 -16.04 -4.64
N ALA A 249 -37.32 -15.18 -5.49
CA ALA A 249 -38.61 -14.55 -5.27
C ALA A 249 -39.36 -14.40 -6.59
N GLU A 250 -40.63 -14.78 -6.61
CA GLU A 250 -41.51 -14.54 -7.75
C GLU A 250 -42.13 -13.14 -7.65
N LYS A 251 -42.13 -12.40 -8.76
CA LYS A 251 -42.78 -11.09 -8.84
C LYS A 251 -43.34 -10.85 -10.24
N SER A 252 -44.67 -10.76 -10.34
CA SER A 252 -45.37 -10.65 -11.63
C SER A 252 -44.99 -11.83 -12.55
N ASN A 253 -44.54 -11.60 -13.78
CA ASN A 253 -44.13 -12.65 -14.71
C ASN A 253 -42.61 -12.92 -14.66
N TYR A 254 -41.97 -12.66 -13.51
CA TYR A 254 -40.52 -12.80 -13.36
C TYR A 254 -40.15 -13.59 -12.11
N LEU A 255 -39.15 -14.46 -12.26
CA LEU A 255 -38.44 -15.05 -11.13
C LEU A 255 -37.17 -14.24 -10.87
N ILE A 256 -37.07 -13.62 -9.70
CA ILE A 256 -35.93 -12.81 -9.28
C ILE A 256 -35.00 -13.68 -8.43
N PHE A 257 -33.81 -13.89 -8.95
CA PHE A 257 -32.71 -14.41 -8.15
C PHE A 257 -31.96 -13.28 -7.48
N LYS A 258 -31.50 -13.54 -6.25
CA LYS A 258 -30.60 -12.70 -5.51
C LYS A 258 -29.47 -13.52 -4.90
N ALA A 259 -28.24 -13.11 -5.14
CA ALA A 259 -27.05 -13.58 -4.42
C ALA A 259 -26.55 -12.46 -3.52
N THR A 260 -26.37 -12.75 -2.23
CA THR A 260 -25.93 -11.79 -1.23
C THR A 260 -24.66 -12.29 -0.55
N THR A 261 -23.66 -11.44 -0.35
CA THR A 261 -22.42 -11.83 0.32
C THR A 261 -22.69 -12.18 1.77
N LYS A 262 -22.13 -13.31 2.26
CA LYS A 262 -22.19 -13.69 3.68
C LYS A 262 -21.37 -12.72 4.54
N LYS A 263 -20.16 -12.42 4.07
CA LYS A 263 -19.24 -11.44 4.66
C LYS A 263 -19.67 -10.02 4.31
N ARG A 264 -19.39 -9.10 5.23
CA ARG A 264 -19.52 -7.66 4.98
C ARG A 264 -18.34 -7.17 4.16
N LEU A 265 -18.64 -6.31 3.20
CA LEU A 265 -17.68 -5.57 2.37
C LEU A 265 -17.75 -4.09 2.76
N PHE A 266 -16.63 -3.39 2.64
CA PHE A 266 -16.59 -1.93 2.69
C PHE A 266 -16.78 -1.36 1.29
N PHE A 267 -17.86 -0.62 1.09
CA PHE A 267 -18.17 0.06 -0.17
C PHE A 267 -19.05 1.28 0.12
N ASP A 268 -19.02 2.29 -0.75
CA ASP A 268 -19.78 3.54 -0.60
C ASP A 268 -19.63 4.14 0.82
N SER A 269 -18.42 4.06 1.39
CA SER A 269 -18.05 4.51 2.74
C SER A 269 -18.76 3.80 3.91
N VAL A 270 -19.36 2.63 3.69
CA VAL A 270 -20.05 1.84 4.73
C VAL A 270 -19.68 0.36 4.69
N TYR A 271 -19.82 -0.34 5.82
CA TYR A 271 -19.75 -1.80 5.86
C TYR A 271 -21.12 -2.42 5.65
N GLY A 272 -21.31 -3.11 4.52
CA GLY A 272 -22.58 -3.70 4.13
C GLY A 272 -22.43 -5.11 3.56
N ARG A 273 -23.55 -5.80 3.38
CA ARG A 273 -23.59 -6.98 2.51
C ARG A 273 -23.89 -6.51 1.10
N ALA A 274 -23.08 -6.94 0.15
CA ALA A 274 -23.33 -6.66 -1.25
C ALA A 274 -24.26 -7.73 -1.81
N SER A 275 -25.14 -7.35 -2.73
CA SER A 275 -25.97 -8.31 -3.43
C SER A 275 -26.09 -7.96 -4.89
N PHE A 276 -26.19 -8.99 -5.71
CA PHE A 276 -26.60 -8.86 -7.10
C PHE A 276 -27.91 -9.61 -7.31
N SER A 277 -28.68 -9.14 -8.28
CA SER A 277 -29.96 -9.74 -8.62
C SER A 277 -30.17 -9.71 -10.12
N TYR A 278 -30.86 -10.71 -10.61
CA TYR A 278 -31.27 -10.82 -12.00
C TYR A 278 -32.64 -11.50 -12.06
N ALA A 279 -33.38 -11.21 -13.12
CA ALA A 279 -34.72 -11.71 -13.32
C ALA A 279 -34.76 -12.65 -14.52
N PHE A 280 -35.57 -13.70 -14.44
CA PHE A 280 -35.90 -14.58 -15.55
C PHE A 280 -37.34 -14.34 -15.98
N SER A 281 -37.58 -14.26 -17.30
CA SER A 281 -38.95 -14.23 -17.83
C SER A 281 -39.62 -15.57 -17.59
N LEU A 282 -40.84 -15.55 -17.04
CA LEU A 282 -41.73 -16.70 -16.96
C LEU A 282 -42.69 -16.75 -18.17
N ALA A 283 -42.67 -15.75 -19.05
CA ALA A 283 -43.42 -15.75 -20.31
C ALA A 283 -42.55 -16.26 -21.46
#